data_AF-A0A2G6GKC4-F1
#
_entry.id   AF-A0A2G6GKC4-F1
#
_cell.length_a   1.000
_cell.length_b   1.000
_cell.length_c   1.000
_cell.angle_alpha   90.00
_cell.angle_beta   90.00
_cell.angle_gamma   90.00
#
_symmetry.space_group_name_H-M   'P 1'
#
loop_
_entity.id
_entity.type
_entity.pdbx_description
1 polymer ?
#
loop_
_entity_poly.entity_id
_entity_poly.type
_entity_poly.pdbx_seq_one_letter_code
_entity_poly.pdbx_strand_id
1 'polypeptide(L)'
;MSTVLVFAIICMVTALIGYSIGVWSEKLAGILQGWHLVFFWIGLAFDTIGTALMGRIADTFSLNMHSALGGLAVILMLVHAVWATVIITRNDVHAATNFHQLSIFVWLVWLIPFGSGLLLAMG
;
A
#
# COMPACT_ATOMS: atom_id res chain seq x y z
N MET A 1 19.92 -3.04 -15.98
CA MET A 1 19.28 -2.83 -14.67
C MET A 1 19.85 -3.82 -13.67
N SER A 2 20.09 -3.43 -12.43
CA SER A 2 20.51 -4.39 -11.40
C SER A 2 19.38 -5.37 -11.13
N THR A 3 19.71 -6.62 -10.80
CA THR A 3 18.73 -7.67 -10.43
C THR A 3 17.86 -7.21 -9.26
N VAL A 4 18.44 -6.44 -8.33
CA VAL A 4 17.75 -5.85 -7.18
C VAL A 4 16.70 -4.84 -7.61
N LEU A 5 16.98 -4.00 -8.62
CA LEU A 5 16.03 -3.02 -9.14
C LEU A 5 14.83 -3.70 -9.83
N VAL A 6 15.09 -4.74 -10.63
CA VAL A 6 14.01 -5.52 -11.27
C VAL A 6 13.11 -6.15 -10.21
N PHE A 7 13.70 -6.73 -9.17
CA PHE A 7 12.94 -7.32 -8.07
C PHE A 7 12.13 -6.27 -7.30
N ALA A 8 12.71 -5.09 -7.02
CA ALA A 8 12.00 -3.97 -6.38
C ALA A 8 10.79 -3.51 -7.22
N ILE A 9 10.93 -3.40 -8.54
CA ILE A 9 9.82 -3.03 -9.44
C ILE A 9 8.72 -4.10 -9.40
N ILE A 10 9.08 -5.39 -9.45
CA ILE A 10 8.11 -6.48 -9.32
C ILE A 10 7.34 -6.36 -8.01
N CYS A 11 8.03 -6.14 -6.89
CA CYS A 11 7.38 -5.91 -5.60
C CYS A 11 6.42 -4.72 -5.63
N MET A 12 6.83 -3.57 -6.16
CA MET A 12 5.96 -2.38 -6.24
C MET A 12 4.72 -2.61 -7.11
N VAL A 13 4.85 -3.33 -8.23
CA VAL A 13 3.71 -3.66 -9.09
C VAL A 13 2.79 -4.68 -8.40
N THR A 14 3.34 -5.68 -7.71
CA THR A 14 2.54 -6.62 -6.92
C THR A 14 1.81 -5.91 -5.78
N ALA A 15 2.46 -4.94 -5.12
CA ALA A 15 1.84 -4.11 -4.10
C ALA A 15 0.67 -3.29 -4.67
N LEU A 16 0.87 -2.63 -5.82
CA LEU A 16 -0.16 -1.88 -6.53
C LEU A 16 -1.37 -2.77 -6.84
N ILE A 17 -1.14 -3.93 -7.44
CA ILE A 17 -2.21 -4.86 -7.84
C ILE A 17 -2.93 -5.39 -6.60
N GLY A 18 -2.19 -5.91 -5.62
CA GLY A 18 -2.76 -6.48 -4.40
C GLY A 18 -3.57 -5.47 -3.60
N TYR A 19 -3.01 -4.28 -3.38
CA TYR A 19 -3.68 -3.24 -2.61
C TYR A 19 -4.92 -2.70 -3.34
N SER A 20 -4.83 -2.49 -4.65
CA SER A 20 -5.98 -2.08 -5.46
C SER A 20 -7.09 -3.13 -5.45
N ILE A 21 -6.75 -4.42 -5.58
CA ILE A 21 -7.75 -5.50 -5.48
C ILE A 21 -8.43 -5.43 -4.11
N GLY A 22 -7.68 -5.33 -3.02
CA GLY A 22 -8.24 -5.22 -1.67
C GLY A 22 -9.23 -4.07 -1.52
N VAL A 23 -8.85 -2.86 -1.98
CA VAL A 23 -9.66 -1.64 -1.82
C VAL A 23 -10.91 -1.66 -2.69
N TRP A 24 -10.76 -2.01 -3.97
CA TRP A 24 -11.87 -1.98 -4.92
C TRP A 24 -12.84 -3.13 -4.73
N SER A 25 -12.36 -4.31 -4.35
CA SER A 25 -13.24 -5.42 -3.99
C SER A 25 -14.02 -5.16 -2.72
N GLU A 26 -13.38 -4.55 -1.72
CA GLU A 26 -14.04 -4.16 -0.48
C GLU A 26 -15.14 -3.11 -0.72
N LYS A 27 -14.85 -2.10 -1.54
CA LYS A 27 -15.86 -1.13 -2.01
C LYS A 27 -17.02 -1.82 -2.74
N LEU A 28 -16.75 -2.78 -3.63
CA LEU A 28 -17.77 -3.47 -4.40
C LEU A 28 -18.63 -4.40 -3.54
N ALA A 29 -18.03 -5.06 -2.56
CA ALA A 29 -18.74 -5.90 -1.59
C ALA A 29 -19.62 -5.06 -0.63
N GLY A 30 -19.25 -3.80 -0.40
CA GLY A 30 -19.94 -2.89 0.53
C GLY A 30 -19.75 -3.26 2.01
N ILE A 31 -18.91 -4.26 2.29
CA ILE A 31 -18.58 -4.71 3.64
C ILE A 31 -17.15 -5.28 3.66
N LEU A 32 -16.40 -4.94 4.71
CA LEU A 32 -15.09 -5.52 4.96
C LEU A 32 -15.20 -7.02 5.32
N GLN A 33 -14.53 -7.88 4.56
CA GLN A 33 -14.47 -9.33 4.76
C GLN A 33 -13.02 -9.78 5.00
N GLY A 34 -12.85 -10.96 5.63
CA GLY A 34 -11.54 -11.52 5.96
C GLY A 34 -10.60 -11.72 4.76
N TRP A 35 -11.14 -11.95 3.57
CA TRP A 35 -10.32 -12.12 2.39
C TRP A 35 -9.76 -10.78 1.85
N HIS A 36 -10.46 -9.66 2.04
CA HIS A 36 -9.91 -8.32 1.72
C HIS A 36 -8.66 -8.05 2.55
N LEU A 37 -8.67 -8.48 3.81
CA LEU A 37 -7.55 -8.32 4.73
C LEU A 37 -6.27 -8.99 4.22
N VAL A 38 -6.39 -10.17 3.59
CA VAL A 38 -5.26 -10.86 2.96
C VAL A 38 -4.63 -9.98 1.89
N PHE A 39 -5.43 -9.33 1.04
CA PHE A 39 -4.93 -8.42 0.01
C PHE A 39 -4.28 -7.16 0.59
N PHE A 40 -4.81 -6.59 1.68
CA PHE A 40 -4.19 -5.46 2.36
C PHE A 40 -2.81 -5.80 2.92
N TRP A 41 -2.68 -6.96 3.57
CA TRP A 41 -1.38 -7.41 4.10
C TRP A 41 -0.38 -7.77 3.01
N ILE A 42 -0.84 -8.41 1.92
CA ILE A 42 0.01 -8.68 0.75
C ILE A 42 0.49 -7.36 0.15
N GLY A 43 -0.41 -6.41 -0.09
CA GLY A 43 -0.09 -5.08 -0.60
C GLY A 43 0.98 -4.40 0.25
N LEU A 44 0.76 -4.33 1.56
CA LEU A 44 1.69 -3.73 2.53
C LEU A 44 3.06 -4.43 2.56
N ALA A 45 3.08 -5.76 2.56
CA ALA A 45 4.32 -6.53 2.62
C ALA A 45 5.18 -6.25 1.37
N PHE A 46 4.59 -6.32 0.19
CA PHE A 46 5.29 -6.04 -1.06
C PHE A 46 5.71 -4.58 -1.17
N ASP A 47 4.90 -3.62 -0.71
CA ASP A 47 5.24 -2.19 -0.73
C ASP A 47 6.42 -1.87 0.19
N THR A 48 6.41 -2.47 1.39
CA THR A 48 7.49 -2.33 2.37
C THR A 48 8.79 -2.92 1.82
N ILE A 49 8.73 -4.11 1.20
CA ILE A 49 9.90 -4.74 0.58
C ILE A 49 10.41 -3.90 -0.59
N GLY A 50 9.51 -3.46 -1.48
CA GLY A 50 9.85 -2.62 -2.63
C GLY A 50 10.54 -1.32 -2.21
N THR A 51 9.93 -0.61 -1.25
CA THR A 51 10.47 0.64 -0.68
C THR A 51 11.83 0.41 -0.02
N ALA A 52 11.99 -0.66 0.76
CA ALA A 52 13.26 -0.99 1.41
C ALA A 52 14.37 -1.30 0.39
N LEU A 53 14.05 -2.03 -0.68
CA LEU A 53 15.01 -2.33 -1.74
C LEU A 53 15.39 -1.09 -2.54
N MET A 54 14.43 -0.23 -2.89
CA MET A 54 14.71 1.06 -3.54
C MET A 54 15.59 1.96 -2.66
N GLY A 55 15.34 1.99 -1.35
CA GLY A 55 16.17 2.71 -0.39
C GLY A 55 17.61 2.20 -0.34
N ARG A 56 17.84 0.88 -0.49
CA ARG A 56 19.19 0.30 -0.60
C ARG A 56 19.87 0.63 -1.92
N ILE A 57 19.12 0.74 -3.01
CA ILE A 57 19.65 1.07 -4.34
C ILE A 57 20.07 2.55 -4.41
N ALA A 58 19.41 3.44 -3.66
CA ALA A 58 19.64 4.88 -3.74
C ALA A 58 21.03 5.34 -3.23
N ASP A 59 21.83 4.44 -2.62
CA ASP A 59 23.17 4.64 -1.99
C ASP A 59 23.25 5.73 -0.89
N THR A 60 22.38 6.74 -0.94
CA THR A 60 22.21 7.81 0.04
C THR A 60 20.72 7.99 0.27
N PHE A 61 20.25 7.79 1.51
CA PHE A 61 18.88 8.11 1.88
C PHE A 61 18.71 9.62 1.95
N SER A 62 18.46 10.27 0.81
CA SER A 62 18.10 11.69 0.79
C SER A 62 16.65 11.81 1.22
N LEU A 63 16.38 12.49 2.33
CA LEU A 63 15.03 12.92 2.69
C LEU A 63 14.52 13.95 1.69
N ASN A 64 13.96 13.46 0.59
CA ASN A 64 13.27 14.24 -0.42
C ASN A 64 11.75 14.01 -0.32
N MET A 65 10.98 14.83 -1.04
CA MET A 65 9.52 14.76 -1.00
C MET A 65 8.99 13.36 -1.34
N HIS A 66 9.59 12.67 -2.32
CA HIS A 66 9.18 11.32 -2.71
C HIS A 66 9.40 10.29 -1.59
N SER A 67 10.59 10.26 -1.00
CA SER A 67 10.94 9.33 0.09
C SER A 67 10.11 9.58 1.36
N ALA A 68 9.82 10.84 1.69
CA ALA A 68 8.99 11.20 2.84
C ALA A 68 7.52 10.78 2.63
N LEU A 69 6.96 11.06 1.45
CA LEU A 69 5.60 10.64 1.09
C LEU A 69 5.48 9.12 1.01
N GLY A 70 6.50 8.44 0.47
CA GLY A 70 6.54 6.98 0.42
C GLY A 70 6.54 6.34 1.80
N GLY A 71 7.39 6.81 2.71
CA GLY A 71 7.39 6.34 4.10
C GLY A 71 6.07 6.59 4.82
N LEU A 72 5.46 7.77 4.63
CA LEU A 72 4.14 8.06 5.17
C LEU A 72 3.06 7.13 4.62
N ALA A 73 3.11 6.81 3.33
CA ALA A 73 2.14 5.92 2.70
C ALA A 73 2.24 4.48 3.24
N VAL A 74 3.45 3.95 3.46
CA VAL A 74 3.64 2.63 4.11
C VAL A 74 3.04 2.63 5.52
N ILE A 75 3.28 3.69 6.31
CA ILE A 75 2.72 3.81 7.67
C ILE A 75 1.18 3.86 7.61
N LEU A 76 0.60 4.62 6.67
CA LEU A 76 -0.84 4.70 6.50
C LEU A 76 -1.45 3.36 6.09
N MET A 77 -0.83 2.62 5.17
CA MET A 77 -1.25 1.27 4.80
C MET A 77 -1.18 0.31 5.99
N LEU A 78 -0.15 0.40 6.84
CA LEU A 78 -0.03 -0.41 8.04
C LEU A 78 -1.17 -0.12 9.02
N VAL A 79 -1.43 1.16 9.30
CA VAL A 79 -2.54 1.57 10.18
C VAL A 79 -3.87 1.08 9.61
N HIS A 80 -4.07 1.19 8.29
CA HIS A 80 -5.25 0.71 7.58
C HIS A 80 -5.43 -0.82 7.71
N ALA A 81 -4.39 -1.61 7.48
CA ALA A 81 -4.44 -3.07 7.60
C ALA A 81 -4.66 -3.54 9.04
N VAL A 82 -4.04 -2.86 10.02
CA VAL A 82 -4.29 -3.12 11.45
C VAL A 82 -5.74 -2.78 11.81
N TRP A 83 -6.26 -1.64 11.35
CA TRP A 83 -7.65 -1.25 11.62
C TRP A 83 -8.65 -2.23 11.00
N ALA A 84 -8.40 -2.69 9.77
CA ALA A 84 -9.18 -3.77 9.14
C ALA A 84 -9.19 -5.04 9.99
N THR A 85 -8.03 -5.44 10.52
CA THR A 85 -7.90 -6.60 11.42
C THR A 85 -8.73 -6.42 12.70
N VAL A 86 -8.67 -5.23 13.31
CA VAL A 86 -9.44 -4.90 14.52
C VAL A 86 -10.95 -4.95 14.27
N ILE A 87 -11.44 -4.41 13.15
CA ILE A 87 -12.86 -4.43 12.81
C ILE A 87 -13.38 -5.86 12.66
N ILE A 88 -12.64 -6.70 11.94
CA ILE A 88 -13.02 -8.10 11.70
C ILE A 88 -12.99 -8.90 13.01
N THR A 89 -11.96 -8.73 13.84
CA THR A 89 -11.86 -9.43 15.13
C THR A 89 -12.92 -9.01 16.13
N ARG A 90 -13.38 -7.75 16.08
CA ARG A 90 -14.47 -7.24 16.91
C ARG A 90 -15.87 -7.54 16.36
N ASN A 91 -15.98 -8.10 15.15
CA ASN A 91 -17.26 -8.30 14.44
C ASN A 91 -18.13 -7.02 14.39
N ASP A 92 -17.49 -5.85 14.25
CA ASP A 92 -18.19 -4.58 14.17
C ASP A 92 -18.75 -4.37 12.77
N VAL A 93 -20.01 -4.75 12.57
CA VAL A 93 -20.69 -4.67 11.27
C VAL A 93 -20.81 -3.22 10.78
N HIS A 94 -21.04 -2.27 11.69
CA HIS A 94 -21.21 -0.87 11.32
C HIS A 94 -19.88 -0.26 10.82
N ALA A 95 -18.78 -0.56 11.51
CA ALA A 95 -17.45 -0.16 11.05
C ALA A 95 -17.07 -0.87 9.75
N ALA A 96 -17.40 -2.17 9.61
CA ALA A 96 -17.11 -2.96 8.40
C ALA A 96 -17.82 -2.44 7.15
N THR A 97 -19.06 -1.95 7.26
CA THR A 97 -19.79 -1.38 6.12
C THR A 97 -19.29 0.00 5.69
N ASN A 98 -18.73 0.78 6.63
CA ASN A 98 -18.22 2.12 6.35
C ASN A 98 -16.73 2.17 6.01
N PHE A 99 -16.03 1.02 6.10
CA PHE A 99 -14.58 0.93 5.95
C PHE A 99 -14.07 1.40 4.58
N HIS A 100 -14.85 1.22 3.52
CA HIS A 100 -14.47 1.57 2.15
C HIS A 100 -14.11 3.04 1.96
N GLN A 101 -14.71 3.96 2.74
CA GLN A 101 -14.37 5.37 2.69
C GLN A 101 -12.93 5.62 3.12
N LEU A 102 -12.51 4.94 4.20
CA LEU A 102 -11.14 4.97 4.68
C LEU A 102 -10.20 4.27 3.69
N SER A 103 -10.56 3.10 3.17
CA SER A 103 -9.75 2.36 2.20
C SER A 103 -9.46 3.17 0.94
N ILE A 104 -10.46 3.83 0.36
CA ILE A 104 -10.29 4.66 -0.84
C ILE A 104 -9.38 5.86 -0.52
N PHE A 105 -9.56 6.50 0.63
CA PHE A 105 -8.70 7.61 1.03
C PHE A 105 -7.23 7.19 1.14
N VAL A 106 -6.95 6.11 1.87
CA VAL A 106 -5.57 5.63 2.05
C VAL A 106 -4.97 5.20 0.71
N TRP A 107 -5.74 4.53 -0.14
CA TRP A 107 -5.32 4.15 -1.49
C TRP A 107 -4.96 5.35 -2.37
N LEU A 108 -5.78 6.41 -2.37
CA LEU A 108 -5.48 7.63 -3.13
C LEU A 108 -4.21 8.32 -2.63
N VAL A 109 -4.02 8.41 -1.31
CA VAL A 109 -2.80 8.98 -0.73
C VAL A 109 -1.58 8.16 -1.10
N TRP A 110 -1.69 6.82 -1.08
CA TRP A 110 -0.61 5.91 -1.46
C TRP A 110 -0.22 5.99 -2.95
N LEU A 111 -1.15 6.32 -3.85
CA LEU A 111 -0.83 6.50 -5.27
C LEU A 111 0.09 7.71 -5.55
N ILE A 112 0.13 8.71 -4.67
CA ILE A 112 0.97 9.90 -4.83
C ILE A 112 2.47 9.54 -4.85
N PRO A 113 3.03 8.86 -3.83
CA PRO A 113 4.42 8.43 -3.88
C PRO A 113 4.67 7.44 -5.02
N PHE A 114 3.77 6.48 -5.28
CA PHE A 114 3.92 5.56 -6.40
C PHE A 114 4.07 6.27 -7.76
N GLY A 115 3.16 7.21 -8.05
CA GLY A 115 3.18 7.99 -9.28
C GLY A 115 4.39 8.92 -9.39
N SER A 116 4.77 9.58 -8.29
CA SER A 116 5.99 10.40 -8.29
C SER A 116 7.26 9.57 -8.52
N GLY A 117 7.33 8.34 -8.02
CA GLY A 117 8.45 7.42 -8.29
C GLY A 117 8.54 7.01 -9.76
N LEU A 118 7.39 6.76 -10.40
CA LEU A 118 7.35 6.49 -11.84
C LEU A 118 7.84 7.69 -12.66
N LEU A 119 7.43 8.91 -12.32
CA LEU A 119 7.88 10.13 -13.01
C LEU A 119 9.38 10.33 -12.87
N LEU A 120 9.95 10.09 -11.68
CA LEU A 120 11.38 10.17 -11.44
C LEU A 120 12.18 9.10 -12.20
N ALA A 121 11.57 7.94 -12.50
CA ALA A 121 12.23 6.89 -13.27
C ALA A 121 12.23 7.15 -14.79
N MET A 122 11.34 8.03 -15.28
CA MET A 122 11.20 8.37 -16.70
C MET A 122 11.96 9.64 -17.13
N GLY A 123 12.35 10.48 -16.18
CA GLY A 123 13.13 11.70 -16.43
C GLY A 123 14.63 11.48 -16.26
#